data_AF-A0A2I0HRN5-F1
#
_entry.id   AF-A0A2I0HRN5-F1
#
_cell.length_a   1.000
_cell.length_b   1.000
_cell.length_c   1.000
_cell.angle_alpha   90.00
_cell.angle_beta   90.00
_cell.angle_gamma   90.00
#
_symmetry.space_group_name_H-M   'P 1'
#
loop_
_entity.id
_entity.type
_entity.pdbx_description
1 polymer ?
#
loop_
_entity_poly.entity_id
_entity_poly.type
_entity_poly.pdbx_seq_one_letter_code
_entity_poly.pdbx_strand_id
1 'polypeptide(L)'
;MASINFNPFESWFSKPPNPVPPVSLHSFAQSLFPKSPSPPNFASVSSSMFGKNPKKPEKEPDEPGPYTQMLEQFFWECENLPDYRHTPEVEEILNEDPIFVKKENPTEEEVKENEQWWKDFRSSPIVQFMARCEEINDKLNEMELKENENPYRDEDKKLWKAIPHVPGLDGRPMPRKAIKTREESDDKFWDFARQFFFGLWGFRQRPYPPGRPIDVAQAIGYKRLEKRYYDFIMRSGGFYYKDRLGRTRGPTELIQLKTAWGAGIIDKDTFIWGEDMDEWAPIHMVYGLEPAIATWEVRLGAAATAFIHKLQKGIPPWVPLKGQEKKTYKQLQEEAIESKRRDLAVLKANDGIWPGVRIPSHALFLWASGPELTPTLEADHMPNKYIPKDLRKQLAKIIPGLRPWEVLSVEQAMDQITYGGEWYREPLGSYTTGPPYIRHWNKDVKRMFRIFFNLSTRVYNKLERTIPGFDKIMERVNADAAAREAKRKERRGAQKKAEEEVALLGRVEK
;
A
#
# COMPACT_ATOMS: atom_id res chain seq x y z
N MET A 1 10.24 -32.65 -22.47
CA MET A 1 9.50 -32.73 -23.76
C MET A 1 8.03 -32.94 -23.43
N ALA A 2 7.38 -31.94 -22.82
CA ALA A 2 5.97 -32.01 -22.48
C ALA A 2 5.16 -31.57 -23.71
N SER A 3 4.25 -32.44 -24.12
CA SER A 3 3.39 -32.35 -25.29
C SER A 3 2.61 -31.03 -25.33
N ILE A 4 2.77 -30.30 -26.43
CA ILE A 4 1.94 -29.13 -26.77
C ILE A 4 0.56 -29.66 -27.14
N ASN A 5 -0.42 -29.41 -26.28
CA ASN A 5 -1.82 -29.73 -26.51
C ASN A 5 -2.42 -28.66 -27.44
N PHE A 6 -2.77 -29.01 -28.67
CA PHE A 6 -3.47 -28.12 -29.61
C PHE A 6 -4.97 -28.42 -29.57
N ASN A 7 -5.67 -27.92 -28.54
CA ASN A 7 -7.12 -27.91 -28.50
C ASN A 7 -7.64 -26.49 -28.80
N PRO A 8 -8.33 -26.26 -29.94
CA PRO A 8 -8.78 -24.93 -30.35
C PRO A 8 -10.01 -24.40 -29.56
N PHE A 9 -10.46 -25.12 -28.53
CA PHE A 9 -11.63 -24.79 -27.71
C PHE A 9 -11.33 -24.54 -26.22
N GLU A 10 -10.08 -24.70 -25.75
CA GLU A 10 -9.71 -24.44 -24.35
C GLU A 10 -9.81 -22.95 -23.96
N SER A 11 -9.69 -22.03 -24.92
CA SER A 11 -9.78 -20.59 -24.66
C SER A 11 -11.19 -20.12 -24.28
N TRP A 12 -12.24 -20.83 -24.69
CA TRP A 12 -13.63 -20.39 -24.49
C TRP A 12 -14.19 -20.73 -23.10
N PHE A 13 -13.60 -21.72 -22.43
CA PHE A 13 -14.07 -22.24 -21.14
C PHE A 13 -12.98 -22.29 -20.07
N SER A 14 -11.84 -21.62 -20.27
CA SER A 14 -10.86 -21.48 -19.20
C SER A 14 -11.51 -20.67 -18.06
N LYS A 15 -11.69 -21.31 -16.89
CA LYS A 15 -12.13 -20.63 -15.68
C LYS A 15 -11.19 -19.44 -15.47
N PRO A 16 -11.69 -18.20 -15.29
CA PRO A 16 -10.83 -17.11 -14.90
C PRO A 16 -10.10 -17.48 -13.61
N PRO A 17 -8.85 -17.03 -13.42
CA PRO A 17 -8.13 -17.27 -12.18
C PRO A 17 -9.01 -16.89 -10.99
N ASN A 18 -9.25 -17.84 -10.07
CA ASN A 18 -10.07 -17.60 -8.87
C ASN A 18 -9.63 -16.29 -8.20
N PRO A 19 -10.57 -15.39 -7.88
CA PRO A 19 -10.23 -14.14 -7.22
C PRO A 19 -9.58 -14.44 -5.86
N VAL A 20 -8.71 -13.53 -5.44
CA VAL A 20 -8.06 -13.65 -4.14
C VAL A 20 -9.14 -13.58 -3.06
N PRO A 21 -9.32 -14.61 -2.21
CA PRO A 21 -10.40 -14.61 -1.24
C PRO A 21 -10.21 -13.43 -0.26
N PRO A 22 -11.28 -12.67 0.04
CA PRO A 22 -11.21 -11.61 1.04
C PRO A 22 -10.90 -12.24 2.41
N VAL A 23 -10.04 -11.59 3.19
CA VAL A 23 -9.71 -12.03 4.55
C VAL A 23 -10.99 -12.06 5.39
N SER A 24 -11.38 -13.23 5.89
CA SER A 24 -12.58 -13.35 6.70
C SER A 24 -12.38 -12.62 8.04
N LEU A 25 -13.17 -11.57 8.29
CA LEU A 25 -13.12 -10.82 9.55
C LEU A 25 -13.69 -11.62 10.73
N HIS A 26 -14.39 -12.73 10.47
CA HIS A 26 -15.00 -13.58 11.48
C HIS A 26 -13.99 -14.53 12.15
N SER A 27 -13.04 -15.09 11.38
CA SER A 27 -11.93 -15.87 11.95
C SER A 27 -10.97 -15.00 12.78
N PHE A 28 -10.85 -13.71 12.45
CA PHE A 28 -10.08 -12.73 13.23
C PHE A 28 -10.68 -12.46 14.62
N ALA A 29 -12.00 -12.56 14.78
CA ALA A 29 -12.67 -12.35 16.07
C ALA A 29 -12.52 -13.55 17.02
N GLN A 30 -12.45 -14.77 16.50
CA GLN A 30 -12.30 -16.00 17.29
C GLN A 30 -10.85 -16.25 17.75
N SER A 31 -9.84 -15.84 16.97
CA SER A 31 -8.42 -15.95 17.36
C SER A 31 -7.99 -14.98 18.47
N LEU A 32 -8.83 -14.00 18.82
CA LEU A 32 -8.56 -13.02 19.88
C LEU A 32 -8.81 -13.54 21.31
N PHE A 33 -9.49 -14.68 21.49
CA PHE A 33 -9.84 -15.23 22.80
C PHE A 33 -9.60 -16.75 22.93
N PRO A 34 -8.34 -17.21 23.07
CA PRO A 34 -8.07 -18.55 23.57
C PRO A 34 -8.43 -18.63 25.07
N LYS A 35 -9.16 -19.69 25.47
CA LYS A 35 -9.51 -20.01 26.87
C LYS A 35 -8.22 -20.28 27.65
N SER A 36 -7.90 -19.44 28.64
CA SER A 36 -6.72 -19.59 29.51
C SER A 36 -6.92 -20.60 30.63
N PRO A 37 -5.95 -21.46 30.98
CA PRO A 37 -5.85 -22.04 32.31
C PRO A 37 -5.33 -20.99 33.32
N SER A 38 -5.73 -21.15 34.58
CA SER A 38 -5.63 -20.21 35.72
C SER A 38 -4.23 -19.64 36.04
N PRO A 39 -4.12 -18.40 36.58
CA PRO A 39 -2.85 -17.83 37.01
C PRO A 39 -2.47 -18.25 38.45
N PRO A 40 -1.18 -18.50 38.76
CA PRO A 40 -0.71 -18.55 40.14
C PRO A 40 -0.57 -17.13 40.72
N ASN A 41 -0.90 -16.99 42.00
CA ASN A 41 -0.92 -15.73 42.74
C ASN A 41 0.50 -15.22 43.02
N PHE A 42 0.79 -13.97 42.65
CA PHE A 42 1.98 -13.24 43.09
C PHE A 42 1.56 -11.97 43.84
N ALA A 43 1.58 -12.04 45.17
CA ALA A 43 1.77 -10.89 46.07
C ALA A 43 2.03 -11.38 47.51
N SER A 44 3.29 -11.37 47.94
CA SER A 44 3.61 -10.97 49.31
C SER A 44 5.00 -10.32 49.32
N VAL A 45 5.00 -8.99 49.21
CA VAL A 45 6.14 -8.18 49.62
C VAL A 45 5.95 -7.94 51.11
N SER A 46 6.67 -8.67 51.95
CA SER A 46 6.87 -8.28 53.35
C SER A 46 8.29 -7.76 53.50
N SER A 47 8.36 -6.54 54.01
CA SER A 47 9.56 -5.80 54.36
C SER A 47 10.40 -6.54 55.41
N SER A 48 11.70 -6.70 55.17
CA SER A 48 12.68 -6.86 56.25
C SER A 48 13.96 -6.08 55.93
N MET A 49 14.27 -5.10 56.78
CA MET A 49 15.61 -4.54 56.91
C MET A 49 16.55 -5.56 57.58
N PHE A 50 17.85 -5.43 57.29
CA PHE A 50 19.01 -6.10 57.92
C PHE A 50 19.20 -7.61 57.64
N GLY A 51 20.16 -7.93 56.78
CA GLY A 51 20.73 -9.28 56.65
C GLY A 51 21.72 -9.40 55.50
N LYS A 52 22.91 -9.94 55.78
CA LYS A 52 24.06 -10.14 54.88
C LYS A 52 23.69 -10.58 53.46
N ASN A 53 24.38 -10.02 52.46
CA ASN A 53 24.41 -10.53 51.08
C ASN A 53 24.70 -12.04 51.08
N PRO A 54 23.79 -12.92 50.61
CA PRO A 54 24.16 -14.28 50.28
C PRO A 54 24.90 -14.24 48.94
N LYS A 55 26.02 -14.97 48.86
CA LYS A 55 26.72 -15.24 47.60
C LYS A 55 25.71 -15.82 46.62
N LYS A 56 25.62 -15.24 45.41
CA LYS A 56 24.87 -15.83 44.29
C LYS A 56 25.36 -17.27 44.09
N PRO A 57 24.49 -18.28 44.07
CA PRO A 57 24.87 -19.59 43.56
C PRO A 57 25.24 -19.43 42.08
N GLU A 58 26.27 -20.15 41.66
CA GLU A 58 26.71 -20.22 40.26
C GLU A 58 25.51 -20.56 39.39
N LYS A 59 25.20 -19.68 38.43
CA LYS A 59 24.13 -19.90 37.46
C LYS A 59 24.50 -21.14 36.62
N GLU A 60 23.56 -22.06 36.49
CA GLU A 60 23.53 -23.03 35.39
C GLU A 60 23.64 -22.28 34.04
N PRO A 61 24.20 -22.92 32.98
CA PRO A 61 24.56 -22.22 31.74
C PRO A 61 23.34 -21.44 31.21
N ASP A 62 23.54 -20.13 31.02
CA ASP A 62 22.48 -19.17 30.71
C ASP A 62 21.58 -19.69 29.57
N GLU A 63 20.30 -19.93 29.87
CA GLU A 63 19.30 -20.24 28.85
C GLU A 63 19.32 -19.12 27.80
N PRO A 64 19.35 -19.45 26.50
CA PRO A 64 19.35 -18.43 25.45
C PRO A 64 18.13 -17.52 25.63
N GLY A 65 18.33 -16.20 25.54
CA GLY A 65 17.24 -15.23 25.58
C GLY A 65 16.15 -15.49 24.53
N PRO A 66 14.96 -14.86 24.68
CA PRO A 66 13.81 -15.14 23.80
C PRO A 66 14.08 -14.84 22.31
N TYR A 67 14.92 -13.86 22.01
CA TYR A 67 15.29 -13.53 20.63
C TYR A 67 16.34 -14.49 20.04
N THR A 68 17.30 -14.96 20.85
CA THR A 68 18.25 -15.99 20.45
C THR A 68 17.53 -17.31 20.21
N GLN A 69 16.57 -17.69 21.05
CA GLN A 69 15.69 -18.84 20.81
C GLN A 69 14.89 -18.71 19.51
N MET A 70 14.29 -17.54 19.24
CA MET A 70 13.57 -17.31 17.98
C MET A 70 14.49 -17.40 16.75
N LEU A 71 15.71 -16.89 16.86
CA LEU A 71 16.71 -16.91 15.78
C LEU A 71 17.26 -18.32 15.55
N GLU A 72 17.54 -19.07 16.60
CA GLU A 72 17.89 -20.50 16.54
C GLU A 72 16.76 -21.32 15.92
N GLN A 73 15.51 -21.05 16.32
CA GLN A 73 14.32 -21.65 15.71
C GLN A 73 14.21 -21.30 14.23
N PHE A 74 14.45 -20.04 13.83
CA PHE A 74 14.44 -19.62 12.43
C PHE A 74 15.49 -20.35 11.59
N PHE A 75 16.72 -20.47 12.10
CA PHE A 75 17.79 -21.20 11.40
C PHE A 75 17.48 -22.69 11.32
N TRP A 76 16.96 -23.28 12.41
CA TRP A 76 16.53 -24.68 12.43
C TRP A 76 15.39 -24.95 11.43
N GLU A 77 14.41 -24.04 11.33
CA GLU A 77 13.33 -24.09 10.32
C GLU A 77 13.90 -24.00 8.89
N CYS A 78 14.94 -23.19 8.65
CA CYS A 78 15.56 -23.07 7.34
C CYS A 78 16.31 -24.35 6.90
N GLU A 79 16.85 -25.11 7.85
CA GLU A 79 17.63 -26.32 7.57
C GLU A 79 16.77 -27.59 7.51
N ASN A 80 15.74 -27.69 8.36
CA ASN A 80 15.03 -28.96 8.59
C ASN A 80 13.59 -28.98 8.08
N LEU A 81 12.90 -27.83 7.96
CA LEU A 81 11.50 -27.80 7.54
C LEU A 81 11.36 -27.41 6.06
N PRO A 82 10.54 -28.14 5.28
CA PRO A 82 10.16 -27.70 3.94
C PRO A 82 9.33 -26.41 4.02
N ASP A 83 9.43 -25.56 2.99
CA ASP A 83 8.63 -24.34 2.90
C ASP A 83 7.14 -24.67 3.01
N TYR A 84 6.46 -24.11 4.02
CA TYR A 84 5.04 -24.38 4.31
C TYR A 84 4.13 -24.15 3.09
N ARG A 85 4.54 -23.28 2.17
CA ARG A 85 3.86 -22.97 0.90
C ARG A 85 3.73 -24.17 -0.05
N HIS A 86 4.52 -25.21 0.14
CA HIS A 86 4.59 -26.40 -0.71
C HIS A 86 4.23 -27.68 0.04
N THR A 87 3.48 -27.55 1.14
CA THR A 87 2.93 -28.70 1.87
C THR A 87 1.76 -29.33 1.10
N PRO A 88 1.52 -30.65 1.22
CA PRO A 88 0.43 -31.32 0.51
C PRO A 88 -0.94 -30.71 0.85
N GLU A 89 -1.16 -30.31 2.12
CA GLU A 89 -2.38 -29.61 2.55
C GLU A 89 -2.61 -28.30 1.79
N VAL A 90 -1.54 -27.54 1.54
CA VAL A 90 -1.61 -26.30 0.75
C VAL A 90 -1.89 -26.59 -0.72
N GLU A 91 -1.30 -27.64 -1.28
CA GLU A 91 -1.58 -28.06 -2.66
C GLU A 91 -3.04 -28.55 -2.82
N GLU A 92 -3.56 -29.27 -1.83
CA GLU A 92 -4.97 -29.66 -1.76
C GLU A 92 -5.88 -28.44 -1.75
N ILE A 93 -5.64 -27.48 -0.83
CA ILE A 93 -6.42 -26.23 -0.72
C ILE A 93 -6.39 -25.41 -2.03
N LEU A 94 -5.25 -25.39 -2.73
CA LEU A 94 -5.11 -24.66 -3.99
C LEU A 94 -5.84 -25.36 -5.15
N ASN A 95 -5.92 -26.68 -5.13
CA ASN A 95 -6.59 -27.51 -6.15
C ASN A 95 -8.09 -27.75 -5.85
N GLU A 96 -8.54 -27.46 -4.65
CA GLU A 96 -9.94 -27.47 -4.25
C GLU A 96 -10.70 -26.30 -4.88
N ASP A 97 -11.85 -26.60 -5.50
CA ASP A 97 -12.76 -25.56 -5.95
C ASP A 97 -13.44 -24.95 -4.71
N PRO A 98 -13.38 -23.62 -4.50
CA PRO A 98 -13.90 -22.99 -3.28
C PRO A 98 -15.43 -23.10 -3.14
N ILE A 99 -16.13 -23.44 -4.22
CA ILE A 99 -17.59 -23.49 -4.30
C ILE A 99 -18.11 -24.93 -4.20
N PHE A 100 -17.36 -25.92 -4.67
CA PHE A 100 -17.83 -27.29 -4.80
C PHE A 100 -17.05 -28.22 -3.89
N VAL A 101 -17.77 -28.92 -3.02
CA VAL A 101 -17.20 -29.96 -2.17
C VAL A 101 -17.03 -31.23 -3.01
N LYS A 102 -15.78 -31.70 -3.18
CA LYS A 102 -15.51 -32.99 -3.81
C LYS A 102 -15.90 -34.10 -2.83
N LYS A 103 -16.88 -34.93 -3.19
CA LYS A 103 -17.14 -36.20 -2.49
C LYS A 103 -16.27 -37.28 -3.14
N GLU A 104 -15.50 -38.03 -2.34
CA GLU A 104 -14.54 -39.03 -2.84
C GLU A 104 -15.21 -40.27 -3.46
N ASN A 105 -16.41 -40.66 -2.98
CA ASN A 105 -17.14 -41.84 -3.48
C ASN A 105 -18.63 -41.54 -3.68
N PRO A 106 -19.03 -40.87 -4.77
CA PRO A 106 -20.45 -40.64 -5.06
C PRO A 106 -21.13 -41.94 -5.53
N THR A 107 -22.36 -42.19 -5.06
CA THR A 107 -23.19 -43.29 -5.57
C THR A 107 -23.75 -42.94 -6.96
N GLU A 108 -24.04 -43.95 -7.79
CA GLU A 108 -24.58 -43.73 -9.14
C GLU A 108 -25.90 -42.95 -9.15
N GLU A 109 -26.70 -43.10 -8.09
CA GLU A 109 -27.94 -42.36 -7.90
C GLU A 109 -27.67 -40.87 -7.63
N GLU A 110 -26.73 -40.53 -6.74
CA GLU A 110 -26.33 -39.14 -6.46
C GLU A 110 -25.75 -38.45 -7.70
N VAL A 111 -25.00 -39.18 -8.55
CA VAL A 111 -24.47 -38.62 -9.80
C VAL A 111 -25.62 -38.27 -10.75
N LYS A 112 -26.60 -39.17 -10.92
CA LYS A 112 -27.76 -38.94 -11.77
C LYS A 112 -28.64 -37.80 -11.25
N GLU A 113 -28.86 -37.72 -9.94
CA GLU A 113 -29.60 -36.62 -9.31
C GLU A 113 -28.89 -35.28 -9.50
N ASN A 114 -27.57 -35.23 -9.30
CA ASN A 114 -26.78 -34.02 -9.57
C ASN A 114 -26.86 -33.61 -11.04
N GLU A 115 -26.77 -34.55 -11.98
CA GLU A 115 -26.91 -34.26 -13.40
C GLU A 115 -28.30 -33.70 -13.76
N GLN A 116 -29.36 -34.25 -13.19
CA GLN A 116 -30.72 -33.75 -13.37
C GLN A 116 -30.85 -32.35 -12.77
N TRP A 117 -30.37 -32.14 -11.55
CA TRP A 117 -30.35 -30.83 -10.91
C TRP A 117 -29.59 -29.79 -11.74
N TRP A 118 -28.43 -30.15 -12.32
CA TRP A 118 -27.68 -29.25 -13.20
C TRP A 118 -28.41 -28.93 -14.50
N LYS A 119 -29.15 -29.90 -15.07
CA LYS A 119 -29.99 -29.66 -16.25
C LYS A 119 -31.14 -28.71 -15.92
N ASP A 120 -31.80 -28.90 -14.79
CA ASP A 120 -32.89 -28.04 -14.32
C ASP A 120 -32.39 -26.64 -13.93
N PHE A 121 -31.24 -26.57 -13.27
CA PHE A 121 -30.59 -25.30 -12.95
C PHE A 121 -30.24 -24.52 -14.21
N ARG A 122 -29.65 -25.16 -15.23
CA ARG A 122 -29.31 -24.52 -16.51
C ARG A 122 -30.54 -24.20 -17.38
N SER A 123 -31.65 -24.94 -17.23
CA SER A 123 -32.89 -24.67 -17.95
C SER A 123 -33.69 -23.51 -17.34
N SER A 124 -33.45 -23.17 -16.07
CA SER A 124 -34.07 -22.04 -15.40
C SER A 124 -33.86 -20.73 -16.17
N PRO A 125 -34.93 -19.99 -16.50
CA PRO A 125 -34.84 -18.70 -17.20
C PRO A 125 -33.97 -17.66 -16.48
N ILE A 126 -33.96 -17.69 -15.15
CA ILE A 126 -33.15 -16.77 -14.32
C ILE A 126 -31.65 -17.07 -14.53
N VAL A 127 -31.27 -18.33 -14.54
CA VAL A 127 -29.87 -18.75 -14.73
C VAL A 127 -29.41 -18.44 -16.16
N GLN A 128 -30.27 -18.66 -17.16
CA GLN A 128 -29.99 -18.26 -18.54
C GLN A 128 -29.82 -16.74 -18.68
N PHE A 129 -30.66 -15.97 -17.98
CA PHE A 129 -30.53 -14.51 -17.92
C PHE A 129 -29.21 -14.10 -17.27
N MET A 130 -28.84 -14.68 -16.12
CA MET A 130 -27.57 -14.40 -15.45
C MET A 130 -26.37 -14.77 -16.31
N ALA A 131 -26.39 -15.95 -16.94
CA ALA A 131 -25.34 -16.37 -17.88
C ALA A 131 -25.21 -15.36 -19.04
N ARG A 132 -26.33 -14.86 -19.56
CA ARG A 132 -26.33 -13.82 -20.58
C ARG A 132 -25.78 -12.48 -20.07
N CYS A 133 -26.05 -12.11 -18.82
CA CYS A 133 -25.45 -10.94 -18.18
C CYS A 133 -23.92 -11.08 -18.08
N GLU A 134 -23.43 -12.25 -17.67
CA GLU A 134 -21.98 -12.53 -17.60
C GLU A 134 -21.31 -12.40 -18.98
N GLU A 135 -21.93 -12.97 -20.03
CA GLU A 135 -21.46 -12.83 -21.42
C GLU A 135 -21.44 -11.38 -21.91
N ILE A 136 -22.47 -10.59 -21.54
CA ILE A 136 -22.54 -9.17 -21.90
C ILE A 136 -21.42 -8.42 -21.19
N ASN A 137 -21.22 -8.67 -19.90
CA ASN A 137 -20.13 -8.05 -19.15
C ASN A 137 -18.77 -8.44 -19.73
N ASP A 138 -18.59 -9.69 -20.21
CA ASP A 138 -17.33 -10.12 -20.84
C ASP A 138 -17.07 -9.36 -22.14
N LYS A 139 -18.11 -9.21 -22.97
CA LYS A 139 -18.04 -8.40 -24.19
C LYS A 139 -17.75 -6.92 -23.89
N LEU A 140 -18.38 -6.35 -22.86
CA LEU A 140 -18.10 -4.98 -22.42
C LEU A 140 -16.62 -4.85 -22.00
N ASN A 141 -16.11 -5.77 -21.19
CA ASN A 141 -14.72 -5.77 -20.77
C ASN A 141 -13.75 -5.91 -21.95
N GLU A 142 -14.03 -6.82 -22.90
CA GLU A 142 -13.24 -6.94 -24.12
C GLU A 142 -13.25 -5.67 -24.98
N MET A 143 -14.40 -5.01 -25.10
CA MET A 143 -14.50 -3.73 -25.80
C MET A 143 -13.66 -2.67 -25.10
N GLU A 144 -13.73 -2.55 -23.77
CA GLU A 144 -12.90 -1.63 -23.00
C GLU A 144 -11.40 -1.92 -23.12
N LEU A 145 -11.00 -3.20 -23.14
CA LEU A 145 -9.61 -3.59 -23.35
C LEU A 145 -9.11 -3.22 -24.74
N LYS A 146 -9.91 -3.49 -25.79
CA LYS A 146 -9.60 -3.12 -27.17
C LYS A 146 -9.50 -1.61 -27.32
N GLU A 147 -10.43 -0.88 -26.71
CA GLU A 147 -10.41 0.58 -26.70
C GLU A 147 -9.13 1.15 -26.08
N ASN A 148 -8.58 0.51 -25.06
CA ASN A 148 -7.40 0.97 -24.33
C ASN A 148 -6.10 0.24 -24.74
N GLU A 149 -6.10 -0.53 -25.83
CA GLU A 149 -4.93 -1.31 -26.25
C GLU A 149 -3.75 -0.41 -26.64
N ASN A 150 -4.04 0.73 -27.26
CA ASN A 150 -3.03 1.61 -27.83
C ASN A 150 -3.04 2.98 -27.15
N PRO A 151 -1.99 3.36 -26.41
CA PRO A 151 -1.83 4.72 -25.93
C PRO A 151 -1.56 5.70 -27.07
N TYR A 152 -1.85 6.98 -26.81
CA TYR A 152 -1.59 8.12 -27.70
C TYR A 152 -0.13 8.19 -28.16
N ARG A 153 0.81 7.85 -27.27
CA ARG A 153 2.24 7.93 -27.53
C ARG A 153 2.79 6.60 -28.04
N ASP A 154 3.34 6.62 -29.25
CA ASP A 154 3.94 5.44 -29.88
C ASP A 154 5.10 4.86 -29.08
N GLU A 155 5.86 5.72 -28.41
CA GLU A 155 7.01 5.37 -27.57
C GLU A 155 6.64 4.36 -26.46
N ASP A 156 5.43 4.46 -25.92
CA ASP A 156 4.95 3.69 -24.78
C ASP A 156 4.20 2.43 -25.19
N LYS A 157 3.81 2.28 -26.47
CA LYS A 157 3.05 1.12 -26.99
C LYS A 157 3.70 -0.22 -26.65
N LYS A 158 5.02 -0.32 -26.78
CA LYS A 158 5.76 -1.56 -26.49
C LYS A 158 5.67 -1.94 -25.02
N LEU A 159 5.81 -0.97 -24.12
CA LEU A 159 5.69 -1.20 -22.68
C LEU A 159 4.25 -1.54 -22.32
N TRP A 160 3.29 -0.78 -22.86
CA TRP A 160 1.86 -0.96 -22.62
C TRP A 160 1.37 -2.37 -22.97
N LYS A 161 1.84 -2.94 -24.09
CA LYS A 161 1.56 -4.32 -24.50
C LYS A 161 2.26 -5.37 -23.66
N ALA A 162 3.43 -5.05 -23.10
CA ALA A 162 4.21 -5.99 -22.31
C ALA A 162 3.67 -6.17 -20.88
N ILE A 163 3.01 -5.14 -20.32
CA ILE A 163 2.45 -5.22 -18.96
C ILE A 163 1.16 -6.04 -19.00
N PRO A 164 1.04 -7.14 -18.23
CA PRO A 164 -0.17 -7.94 -18.17
C PRO A 164 -1.27 -7.26 -17.35
N HIS A 165 -2.54 -7.62 -17.57
CA HIS A 165 -3.68 -7.04 -16.85
C HIS A 165 -3.79 -7.62 -15.44
N VAL A 166 -4.14 -6.78 -14.47
CA VAL A 166 -4.41 -7.22 -13.09
C VAL A 166 -5.76 -7.94 -13.06
N PRO A 167 -5.87 -9.15 -12.47
CA PRO A 167 -7.18 -9.78 -12.30
C PRO A 167 -8.02 -8.95 -11.33
N GLY A 168 -9.23 -8.60 -11.76
CA GLY A 168 -10.23 -7.91 -10.95
C GLY A 168 -10.83 -8.81 -9.88
N LEU A 169 -11.73 -8.23 -9.08
CA LEU A 169 -12.48 -8.97 -8.06
C LEU A 169 -13.30 -10.12 -8.65
N ASP A 170 -13.77 -9.97 -9.90
CA ASP A 170 -14.53 -10.98 -10.62
C ASP A 170 -13.63 -11.98 -11.38
N GLY A 171 -12.30 -11.91 -11.18
CA GLY A 171 -11.29 -12.72 -11.89
C GLY A 171 -10.97 -12.25 -13.32
N ARG A 172 -11.79 -11.38 -13.88
CA ARG A 172 -11.62 -10.80 -15.23
C ARG A 172 -10.43 -9.83 -15.28
N PRO A 173 -9.73 -9.71 -16.42
CA PRO A 173 -8.66 -8.72 -16.56
C PRO A 173 -9.21 -7.30 -16.38
N MET A 174 -8.65 -6.55 -15.44
CA MET A 174 -9.03 -5.17 -15.20
C MET A 174 -8.50 -4.27 -16.34
N PRO A 175 -9.37 -3.50 -17.00
CA PRO A 175 -8.94 -2.63 -18.09
C PRO A 175 -8.11 -1.46 -17.53
N ARG A 176 -6.94 -1.25 -18.12
CA ARG A 176 -6.11 -0.08 -17.82
C ARG A 176 -6.50 1.03 -18.79
N LYS A 177 -6.80 2.22 -18.28
CA LYS A 177 -7.23 3.33 -19.13
C LYS A 177 -6.06 3.96 -19.88
N ALA A 178 -6.10 3.94 -21.20
CA ALA A 178 -5.11 4.62 -22.04
C ALA A 178 -5.49 6.08 -22.30
N ILE A 179 -4.53 7.00 -22.28
CA ILE A 179 -4.71 8.35 -22.85
C ILE A 179 -4.68 8.21 -24.37
N LYS A 180 -5.71 8.68 -25.07
CA LYS A 180 -5.85 8.49 -26.54
C LYS A 180 -5.47 9.73 -27.33
N THR A 181 -5.71 10.92 -26.78
CA THR A 181 -5.47 12.19 -27.49
C THR A 181 -4.47 13.08 -26.76
N ARG A 182 -3.94 14.06 -27.50
CA ARG A 182 -3.08 15.11 -26.92
C ARG A 182 -3.83 15.97 -25.93
N GLU A 183 -5.06 16.34 -26.25
CA GLU A 183 -5.91 17.17 -25.40
C GLU A 183 -6.16 16.49 -24.05
N GLU A 184 -6.50 15.19 -24.05
CA GLU A 184 -6.63 14.39 -22.82
C GLU A 184 -5.32 14.34 -22.00
N SER A 185 -4.17 14.29 -22.67
CA SER A 185 -2.86 14.32 -22.03
C SER A 185 -2.59 15.66 -21.35
N ASP A 186 -2.86 16.76 -22.06
CA ASP A 186 -2.64 18.12 -21.57
C ASP A 186 -3.61 18.44 -20.43
N ASP A 187 -4.88 18.07 -20.54
CA ASP A 187 -5.89 18.22 -19.50
C ASP A 187 -5.52 17.46 -18.22
N LYS A 188 -5.08 16.21 -18.34
CA LYS A 188 -4.61 15.42 -17.20
C LYS A 188 -3.39 16.04 -16.55
N PHE A 189 -2.43 16.53 -17.34
CA PHE A 189 -1.25 17.21 -16.82
C PHE A 189 -1.64 18.49 -16.05
N TRP A 190 -2.52 19.33 -16.61
CA TRP A 190 -2.95 20.56 -15.96
C TRP A 190 -3.87 20.34 -14.76
N ASP A 191 -4.67 19.27 -14.75
CA ASP A 191 -5.42 18.86 -13.55
C ASP A 191 -4.45 18.44 -12.43
N PHE A 192 -3.46 17.59 -12.74
CA PHE A 192 -2.41 17.25 -11.79
C PHE A 192 -1.66 18.49 -11.30
N ALA A 193 -1.18 19.35 -12.21
CA ALA A 193 -0.41 20.55 -11.84
C ALA A 193 -1.22 21.46 -10.91
N ARG A 194 -2.51 21.67 -11.20
CA ARG A 194 -3.39 22.44 -10.31
C ARG A 194 -3.52 21.79 -8.94
N GLN A 195 -3.70 20.48 -8.86
CA GLN A 195 -3.83 19.77 -7.57
C GLN A 195 -2.52 19.75 -6.79
N PHE A 196 -1.39 19.58 -7.48
CA PHE A 196 -0.05 19.63 -6.92
C PHE A 196 0.23 21.02 -6.32
N PHE A 197 0.03 22.09 -7.11
CA PHE A 197 0.17 23.45 -6.60
C PHE A 197 -0.87 23.74 -5.51
N PHE A 198 -2.14 23.35 -5.64
CA PHE A 198 -3.07 23.56 -4.53
C PHE A 198 -2.62 22.87 -3.24
N GLY A 199 -2.11 21.64 -3.30
CA GLY A 199 -1.55 20.96 -2.14
C GLY A 199 -0.29 21.61 -1.58
N LEU A 200 0.65 22.00 -2.45
CA LEU A 200 1.89 22.70 -2.05
C LEU A 200 1.58 24.01 -1.31
N TRP A 201 0.50 24.69 -1.70
CA TRP A 201 0.04 25.93 -1.07
C TRP A 201 -0.94 25.69 0.08
N GLY A 202 -1.13 24.42 0.49
CA GLY A 202 -1.95 24.01 1.62
C GLY A 202 -3.45 24.10 1.44
N PHE A 203 -3.92 24.25 0.21
CA PHE A 203 -5.33 24.09 -0.11
C PHE A 203 -5.72 22.62 -0.11
N ARG A 204 -6.96 22.34 0.31
CA ARG A 204 -7.53 20.99 0.28
C ARG A 204 -7.51 20.47 -1.16
N GLN A 205 -6.65 19.48 -1.41
CA GLN A 205 -6.67 18.73 -2.65
C GLN A 205 -8.02 18.04 -2.83
N ARG A 206 -8.51 17.96 -4.07
CA ARG A 206 -9.70 17.16 -4.35
C ARG A 206 -9.31 15.69 -4.17
N PRO A 207 -10.13 14.87 -3.48
CA PRO A 207 -9.88 13.45 -3.42
C PRO A 207 -9.91 12.88 -4.84
N TYR A 208 -8.91 12.07 -5.20
CA TYR A 208 -8.88 11.39 -6.49
C TYR A 208 -10.08 10.46 -6.60
N PRO A 209 -10.76 10.40 -7.77
CA PRO A 209 -11.83 9.43 -7.97
C PRO A 209 -11.26 8.02 -7.82
N PRO A 210 -11.93 7.11 -7.07
CA PRO A 210 -11.40 5.77 -6.77
C PRO A 210 -11.17 4.87 -8.01
N GLY A 211 -11.56 5.29 -9.21
CA GLY A 211 -11.30 4.60 -10.48
C GLY A 211 -10.50 5.41 -11.52
N ARG A 212 -9.91 6.55 -11.14
CA ARG A 212 -9.11 7.39 -12.05
C ARG A 212 -7.82 7.85 -11.37
N PRO A 213 -6.88 6.94 -11.07
CA PRO A 213 -5.53 7.37 -10.72
C PRO A 213 -4.98 8.21 -11.88
N ILE A 214 -4.52 9.43 -11.57
CA ILE A 214 -3.87 10.27 -12.59
C ILE A 214 -2.50 9.66 -12.83
N ASP A 215 -2.40 8.80 -13.85
CA ASP A 215 -1.10 8.35 -14.33
C ASP A 215 -0.44 9.49 -15.12
N VAL A 216 0.17 10.43 -14.39
CA VAL A 216 0.93 11.54 -14.95
C VAL A 216 2.11 11.02 -15.76
N ALA A 217 2.67 9.86 -15.40
CA ALA A 217 3.76 9.25 -16.15
C ALA A 217 3.30 8.87 -17.56
N GLN A 218 2.04 8.42 -17.74
CA GLN A 218 1.45 8.23 -19.06
C GLN A 218 1.27 9.56 -19.83
N ALA A 219 0.86 10.64 -19.16
CA ALA A 219 0.70 11.95 -19.79
C ALA A 219 2.06 12.55 -20.23
N ILE A 220 3.11 12.36 -19.43
CA ILE A 220 4.48 12.82 -19.73
C ILE A 220 5.23 11.86 -20.66
N GLY A 221 4.82 10.59 -20.73
CA GLY A 221 5.43 9.48 -21.46
C GLY A 221 6.62 8.86 -20.72
N TYR A 222 6.64 7.54 -20.58
CA TYR A 222 7.61 6.84 -19.72
C TYR A 222 9.04 7.01 -20.21
N LYS A 223 9.30 6.89 -21.52
CA LYS A 223 10.65 7.10 -22.08
C LYS A 223 11.16 8.52 -21.94
N ARG A 224 10.27 9.51 -22.07
CA ARG A 224 10.64 10.92 -21.88
C ARG A 224 10.92 11.22 -20.43
N LEU A 225 10.15 10.64 -19.52
CA LEU A 225 10.37 10.71 -18.09
C LEU A 225 11.75 10.11 -17.74
N GLU A 226 12.03 8.91 -18.22
CA GLU A 226 13.31 8.22 -18.04
C GLU A 226 14.49 9.08 -18.55
N LYS A 227 14.38 9.68 -19.74
CA LYS A 227 15.41 10.57 -20.28
C LYS A 227 15.61 11.84 -19.44
N ARG A 228 14.53 12.47 -18.99
CA ARG A 228 14.61 13.68 -18.15
C ARG A 228 15.28 13.38 -16.81
N TYR A 229 14.91 12.29 -16.16
CA TYR A 229 15.54 11.90 -14.90
C TYR A 229 16.99 11.43 -15.11
N TYR A 230 17.31 10.77 -16.22
CA TYR A 230 18.70 10.48 -16.58
C TYR A 230 19.54 11.76 -16.65
N ASP A 231 19.06 12.79 -17.37
CA ASP A 231 19.76 14.08 -17.49
C ASP A 231 19.88 14.79 -16.13
N PHE A 232 18.88 14.64 -15.26
CA PHE A 232 18.89 15.17 -13.90
C PHE A 232 19.93 14.45 -13.03
N ILE A 233 19.92 13.12 -13.01
CA ILE A 233 20.83 12.26 -12.23
C ILE A 233 22.28 12.45 -12.64
N MET A 234 22.54 12.71 -13.92
CA MET A 234 23.89 13.03 -14.40
C MET A 234 24.41 14.39 -13.86
N ARG A 235 23.53 15.24 -13.35
CA ARG A 235 23.86 16.55 -12.76
C ARG A 235 23.75 16.58 -11.23
N SER A 236 22.95 15.70 -10.64
CA SER A 236 22.81 15.56 -9.20
C SER A 236 23.77 14.50 -8.63
N GLY A 237 24.03 14.58 -7.33
CA GLY A 237 24.87 13.64 -6.59
C GLY A 237 24.28 13.39 -5.21
N GLY A 238 24.92 12.53 -4.42
CA GLY A 238 24.47 12.24 -3.05
C GLY A 238 23.47 11.10 -2.97
N PHE A 239 23.88 9.91 -3.42
CA PHE A 239 23.08 8.69 -3.30
C PHE A 239 23.55 7.82 -2.14
N TYR A 240 22.60 7.14 -1.53
CA TYR A 240 22.84 6.11 -0.53
C TYR A 240 22.28 4.80 -1.06
N TYR A 241 22.99 3.69 -0.91
CA TYR A 241 22.50 2.38 -1.30
C TYR A 241 22.54 1.41 -0.12
N LYS A 242 21.66 0.41 -0.13
CA LYS A 242 21.74 -0.71 0.80
C LYS A 242 22.63 -1.80 0.23
N ASP A 243 23.67 -2.17 0.95
CA ASP A 243 24.53 -3.32 0.64
C ASP A 243 23.72 -4.63 0.69
N ARG A 244 24.28 -5.74 0.18
CA ARG A 244 23.63 -7.07 0.23
C ARG A 244 23.29 -7.55 1.64
N LEU A 245 24.00 -7.01 2.63
CA LEU A 245 23.76 -7.25 4.06
C LEU A 245 22.72 -6.29 4.67
N GLY A 246 22.04 -5.47 3.86
CA GLY A 246 21.05 -4.50 4.31
C GLY A 246 21.63 -3.23 4.94
N ARG A 247 22.96 -3.05 4.89
CA ARG A 247 23.64 -1.87 5.48
C ARG A 247 23.56 -0.67 4.55
N THR A 248 23.17 0.47 5.09
CA THR A 248 23.20 1.75 4.37
C THR A 248 24.65 2.19 4.13
N ARG A 249 24.98 2.52 2.88
CA ARG A 249 26.27 3.08 2.46
C ARG A 249 26.04 4.41 1.77
N GLY A 250 26.88 5.40 2.05
CA GLY A 250 26.84 6.72 1.43
C GLY A 250 27.27 7.85 2.38
N PRO A 251 27.20 9.11 1.92
CA PRO A 251 26.79 9.52 0.58
C PRO A 251 27.80 9.08 -0.49
N THR A 252 27.30 8.67 -1.65
CA THR A 252 28.10 8.26 -2.81
C THR A 252 27.74 9.07 -4.04
N GLU A 253 28.77 9.37 -4.84
CA GLU A 253 28.60 9.99 -6.15
C GLU A 253 28.26 8.94 -7.22
N LEU A 254 27.73 9.39 -8.35
CA LEU A 254 27.38 8.51 -9.47
C LEU A 254 28.58 7.66 -9.94
N ILE A 255 29.80 8.20 -9.91
CA ILE A 255 31.00 7.44 -10.30
C ILE A 255 31.28 6.28 -9.34
N GLN A 256 31.06 6.47 -8.04
CA GLN A 256 31.22 5.43 -7.04
C GLN A 256 30.15 4.34 -7.23
N LEU A 257 28.91 4.71 -7.54
CA LEU A 257 27.86 3.76 -7.91
C LEU A 257 28.24 2.96 -9.17
N LYS A 258 28.81 3.61 -10.21
CA LYS A 258 29.32 2.92 -11.40
C LYS A 258 30.39 1.89 -11.06
N THR A 259 31.34 2.26 -10.21
CA THR A 259 32.39 1.32 -9.75
C THR A 259 31.81 0.17 -8.93
N ALA A 260 30.86 0.44 -8.04
CA ALA A 260 30.19 -0.57 -7.23
C ALA A 260 29.38 -1.53 -8.10
N TRP A 261 28.75 -1.04 -9.16
CA TRP A 261 28.03 -1.86 -10.14
C TRP A 261 28.99 -2.74 -10.94
N GLY A 262 30.09 -2.16 -11.46
CA GLY A 262 31.11 -2.91 -12.21
C GLY A 262 31.78 -4.00 -11.37
N ALA A 263 31.97 -3.73 -10.07
CA ALA A 263 32.46 -4.70 -9.08
C ALA A 263 31.40 -5.75 -8.69
N GLY A 264 30.15 -5.59 -9.13
CA GLY A 264 29.04 -6.47 -8.78
C GLY A 264 28.68 -6.41 -7.29
N ILE A 265 28.93 -5.28 -6.62
CA ILE A 265 28.49 -5.01 -5.23
C ILE A 265 27.01 -4.63 -5.25
N ILE A 266 26.63 -3.75 -6.17
CA ILE A 266 25.24 -3.33 -6.41
C ILE A 266 24.74 -3.89 -7.74
N ASP A 267 23.42 -4.03 -7.85
CA ASP A 267 22.69 -4.52 -9.00
C ASP A 267 21.35 -3.78 -9.18
N LYS A 268 20.54 -4.22 -10.14
CA LYS A 268 19.24 -3.61 -10.46
C LYS A 268 18.27 -3.60 -9.28
N ASP A 269 18.36 -4.60 -8.41
CA ASP A 269 17.43 -4.83 -7.29
C ASP A 269 17.95 -4.24 -5.98
N THR A 270 19.16 -3.67 -6.01
CA THR A 270 19.73 -2.93 -4.91
C THR A 270 18.89 -1.69 -4.63
N PHE A 271 18.51 -1.51 -3.37
CA PHE A 271 17.77 -0.34 -2.93
C PHE A 271 18.68 0.87 -2.81
N ILE A 272 18.19 1.99 -3.33
CA ILE A 272 18.88 3.27 -3.33
C ILE A 272 17.93 4.35 -2.81
N TRP A 273 18.53 5.37 -2.20
CA TRP A 273 17.87 6.57 -1.74
C TRP A 273 18.71 7.78 -2.14
N GLY A 274 18.06 8.85 -2.54
CA GLY A 274 18.67 10.14 -2.87
C GLY A 274 17.94 11.25 -2.15
N GLU A 275 18.56 12.43 -2.08
CA GLU A 275 18.02 13.58 -1.34
C GLU A 275 16.61 14.00 -1.81
N ASP A 276 16.33 13.84 -3.11
CA ASP A 276 15.03 14.14 -3.73
C ASP A 276 14.06 12.92 -3.78
N MET A 277 14.33 11.85 -3.01
CA MET A 277 13.49 10.65 -2.96
C MET A 277 12.76 10.53 -1.62
N ASP A 278 11.46 10.22 -1.68
CA ASP A 278 10.63 10.03 -0.48
C ASP A 278 10.96 8.71 0.26
N GLU A 279 11.37 7.68 -0.48
CA GLU A 279 11.59 6.33 0.06
C GLU A 279 12.74 5.58 -0.63
N TRP A 280 13.21 4.52 0.02
CA TRP A 280 14.19 3.59 -0.57
C TRP A 280 13.53 2.81 -1.71
N ALA A 281 14.07 2.91 -2.92
CA ALA A 281 13.55 2.19 -4.08
C ALA A 281 14.66 1.37 -4.76
N PRO A 282 14.36 0.22 -5.37
CA PRO A 282 15.32 -0.49 -6.21
C PRO A 282 15.81 0.38 -7.37
N ILE A 283 17.09 0.26 -7.75
CA ILE A 283 17.72 1.08 -8.80
C ILE A 283 16.93 1.05 -10.11
N HIS A 284 16.37 -0.11 -10.50
CA HIS A 284 15.60 -0.23 -11.75
C HIS A 284 14.21 0.43 -11.69
N MET A 285 13.68 0.71 -10.49
CA MET A 285 12.40 1.40 -10.31
C MET A 285 12.57 2.93 -10.33
N VAL A 286 13.78 3.44 -10.09
CA VAL A 286 14.08 4.86 -10.19
C VAL A 286 14.31 5.23 -11.66
N TYR A 287 13.46 6.11 -12.19
CA TYR A 287 13.53 6.56 -13.58
C TYR A 287 14.92 7.10 -13.93
N GLY A 288 15.52 6.60 -15.01
CA GLY A 288 16.80 7.10 -15.54
C GLY A 288 18.05 6.73 -14.73
N LEU A 289 17.92 6.13 -13.54
CA LEU A 289 19.06 5.81 -12.68
C LEU A 289 19.84 4.57 -13.14
N GLU A 290 19.13 3.48 -13.49
CA GLU A 290 19.79 2.29 -14.05
C GLU A 290 20.67 2.63 -15.26
N PRO A 291 20.19 3.33 -16.31
CA PRO A 291 21.04 3.69 -17.44
C PRO A 291 22.16 4.68 -17.07
N ALA A 292 21.99 5.51 -16.02
CA ALA A 292 23.03 6.42 -15.54
C ALA A 292 24.18 5.69 -14.84
N ILE A 293 23.90 4.62 -14.10
CA ILE A 293 24.89 3.78 -13.41
C ILE A 293 25.45 2.70 -14.35
N ALA A 294 24.58 1.94 -15.02
CA ALA A 294 24.94 0.81 -15.85
C ALA A 294 25.20 1.24 -17.32
N THR A 295 26.17 2.16 -17.50
CA THR A 295 26.65 2.54 -18.83
C THR A 295 27.23 1.33 -19.57
N TRP A 296 27.37 1.40 -20.90
CA TRP A 296 27.82 0.27 -21.71
C TRP A 296 29.19 -0.28 -21.26
N GLU A 297 30.12 0.61 -20.87
CA GLU A 297 31.45 0.26 -20.35
C GLU A 297 31.35 -0.48 -19.01
N VAL A 298 30.48 -0.03 -18.11
CA VAL A 298 30.24 -0.63 -16.78
C VAL A 298 29.57 -1.99 -16.93
N ARG A 299 28.62 -2.12 -17.87
CA ARG A 299 27.97 -3.39 -18.20
C ARG A 299 28.95 -4.41 -18.77
N LEU A 300 29.88 -3.98 -19.63
CA LEU A 300 30.95 -4.84 -20.12
C LEU A 300 31.89 -5.26 -19.00
N GLY A 301 32.30 -4.34 -18.13
CA GLY A 301 33.11 -4.64 -16.94
C GLY A 301 32.43 -5.63 -16.00
N ALA A 302 31.16 -5.41 -15.69
CA ALA A 302 30.35 -6.31 -14.87
C ALA A 302 30.16 -7.69 -15.53
N ALA A 303 29.99 -7.74 -16.85
CA ALA A 303 29.90 -9.01 -17.58
C ALA A 303 31.22 -9.78 -17.55
N ALA A 304 32.36 -9.07 -17.67
CA ALA A 304 33.69 -9.68 -17.57
C ALA A 304 33.96 -10.22 -16.16
N THR A 305 33.65 -9.46 -15.11
CA THR A 305 33.79 -9.92 -13.71
C THR A 305 32.87 -11.11 -13.43
N ALA A 306 31.62 -11.07 -13.88
CA ALA A 306 30.69 -12.18 -13.78
C ALA A 306 31.17 -13.42 -14.55
N PHE A 307 31.75 -13.25 -15.74
CA PHE A 307 32.31 -14.34 -16.53
C PHE A 307 33.48 -15.02 -15.81
N ILE A 308 34.43 -14.25 -15.26
CA ILE A 308 35.55 -14.78 -14.47
C ILE A 308 35.02 -15.53 -13.24
N HIS A 309 34.08 -14.93 -12.52
CA HIS A 309 33.49 -15.56 -11.34
C HIS A 309 32.72 -16.85 -11.67
N LYS A 310 32.02 -16.89 -12.80
CA LYS A 310 31.34 -18.11 -13.27
C LYS A 310 32.34 -19.19 -13.65
N LEU A 311 33.42 -18.86 -14.36
CA LEU A 311 34.50 -19.79 -14.68
C LEU A 311 35.15 -20.36 -13.41
N GLN A 312 35.44 -19.52 -12.42
CA GLN A 312 35.99 -19.96 -11.12
C GLN A 312 35.08 -20.96 -10.39
N LYS A 313 33.75 -20.78 -10.50
CA LYS A 313 32.75 -21.64 -9.85
C LYS A 313 32.28 -22.82 -10.73
N GLY A 314 32.85 -23.00 -11.92
CA GLY A 314 32.42 -24.04 -12.87
C GLY A 314 31.00 -23.85 -13.41
N ILE A 315 30.45 -22.64 -13.32
CA ILE A 315 29.11 -22.31 -13.81
C ILE A 315 29.22 -21.94 -15.30
N PRO A 316 28.39 -22.51 -16.19
CA PRO A 316 28.39 -22.13 -17.59
C PRO A 316 28.08 -20.64 -17.80
N PRO A 317 28.78 -19.94 -18.70
CA PRO A 317 28.69 -18.49 -18.83
C PRO A 317 27.31 -17.98 -19.25
N TRP A 318 26.53 -18.79 -19.97
CA TRP A 318 25.18 -18.48 -20.44
C TRP A 318 24.08 -18.64 -19.38
N VAL A 319 24.35 -19.32 -18.26
CA VAL A 319 23.35 -19.49 -17.19
C VAL A 319 23.30 -18.22 -16.33
N PRO A 320 22.14 -17.56 -16.17
CA PRO A 320 22.02 -16.40 -15.29
C PRO A 320 22.33 -16.80 -13.83
N LEU A 321 22.83 -15.84 -13.05
CA LEU A 321 22.98 -16.06 -11.61
C LEU A 321 21.59 -16.18 -10.97
N LYS A 322 21.48 -16.96 -9.89
CA LYS A 322 20.23 -17.13 -9.14
C LYS A 322 19.68 -15.75 -8.75
N GLY A 323 18.40 -15.50 -9.08
CA GLY A 323 17.73 -14.21 -8.84
C GLY A 323 17.92 -13.17 -9.94
N GLN A 324 18.85 -13.35 -10.88
CA GLN A 324 19.09 -12.43 -12.02
C GLN A 324 18.52 -12.96 -13.34
N GLU A 325 17.56 -13.88 -13.26
CA GLU A 325 16.85 -14.40 -14.42
C GLU A 325 15.97 -13.30 -15.04
N LYS A 326 16.05 -13.14 -16.36
CA LYS A 326 15.18 -12.19 -17.07
C LYS A 326 13.77 -12.75 -17.10
N LYS A 327 12.92 -12.28 -16.19
CA LYS A 327 11.50 -12.62 -16.16
C LYS A 327 10.70 -11.63 -16.98
N THR A 328 9.69 -12.14 -17.70
CA THR A 328 8.70 -11.29 -18.35
C THR A 328 7.74 -10.70 -17.32
N TYR A 329 7.09 -9.56 -17.61
CA TYR A 329 6.10 -8.99 -16.69
C TYR A 329 4.95 -9.96 -16.39
N LYS A 330 4.56 -10.79 -17.37
CA LYS A 330 3.56 -11.85 -17.20
C LYS A 330 4.02 -12.89 -16.18
N GLN A 331 5.24 -13.39 -16.32
CA GLN A 331 5.82 -14.33 -15.36
C GLN A 331 5.94 -13.72 -13.96
N LEU A 332 6.41 -12.47 -13.84
CA LEU A 332 6.48 -11.78 -12.55
C LEU A 332 5.11 -11.64 -11.88
N GLN A 333 4.07 -11.33 -12.67
CA GLN A 333 2.72 -11.22 -12.16
C GLN A 333 2.16 -12.59 -11.74
N GLU A 334 2.37 -13.62 -12.56
CA GLU A 334 1.93 -15.00 -12.25
C GLU A 334 2.60 -15.51 -10.98
N GLU A 335 3.92 -15.36 -10.85
CA GLU A 335 4.67 -15.72 -9.63
C GLU A 335 4.18 -14.94 -8.41
N ALA A 336 3.89 -13.64 -8.54
CA ALA A 336 3.36 -12.83 -7.45
C ALA A 336 1.95 -13.26 -7.03
N ILE A 337 1.08 -13.59 -8.00
CA ILE A 337 -0.28 -14.11 -7.73
C ILE A 337 -0.20 -15.50 -7.10
N GLU A 338 0.64 -16.38 -7.62
CA GLU A 338 0.85 -17.74 -7.11
C GLU A 338 1.42 -17.72 -5.69
N SER A 339 2.44 -16.89 -5.44
CA SER A 339 3.02 -16.66 -4.12
C SER A 339 1.96 -16.17 -3.13
N LYS A 340 1.15 -15.17 -3.51
CA LYS A 340 0.06 -14.66 -2.67
C LYS A 340 -1.01 -15.71 -2.40
N ARG A 341 -1.36 -16.54 -3.39
CA ARG A 341 -2.33 -17.62 -3.24
C ARG A 341 -1.82 -18.70 -2.28
N ARG A 342 -0.55 -19.10 -2.42
CA ARG A 342 0.11 -20.01 -1.48
C ARG A 342 0.12 -19.44 -0.07
N ASP A 343 0.45 -18.16 0.09
CA ASP A 343 0.45 -17.51 1.41
C ASP A 343 -0.94 -17.57 2.06
N LEU A 344 -1.99 -17.30 1.30
CA LEU A 344 -3.36 -17.40 1.80
C LEU A 344 -3.79 -18.84 2.08
N ALA A 345 -3.33 -19.80 1.29
CA ALA A 345 -3.60 -21.22 1.50
C ALA A 345 -2.89 -21.75 2.77
N VAL A 346 -1.63 -21.33 3.03
CA VAL A 346 -0.93 -21.61 4.29
C VAL A 346 -1.71 -21.05 5.48
N LEU A 347 -2.17 -19.81 5.37
CA LEU A 347 -2.99 -19.21 6.43
C LEU A 347 -4.31 -19.97 6.60
N LYS A 348 -4.96 -20.42 5.52
CA LYS A 348 -6.20 -21.20 5.59
C LYS A 348 -5.97 -22.58 6.24
N ALA A 349 -4.87 -23.26 5.93
CA ALA A 349 -4.51 -24.54 6.54
C ALA A 349 -4.27 -24.43 8.06
N ASN A 350 -3.82 -23.26 8.53
CA ASN A 350 -3.40 -23.03 9.91
C ASN A 350 -4.31 -22.02 10.66
N ASP A 351 -5.60 -21.98 10.34
CA ASP A 351 -6.61 -21.13 11.03
C ASP A 351 -6.26 -19.63 11.11
N GLY A 352 -5.57 -19.11 10.09
CA GLY A 352 -5.17 -17.72 9.96
C GLY A 352 -3.83 -17.38 10.65
N ILE A 353 -3.09 -18.38 11.13
CA ILE A 353 -1.78 -18.21 11.76
C ILE A 353 -0.71 -18.71 10.80
N TRP A 354 0.37 -17.94 10.62
CA TRP A 354 1.52 -18.44 9.87
C TRP A 354 2.31 -19.43 10.74
N PRO A 355 2.54 -20.67 10.28
CA PRO A 355 3.33 -21.63 11.04
C PRO A 355 4.82 -21.23 11.02
N GLY A 356 5.45 -21.24 12.19
CA GLY A 356 6.89 -20.96 12.35
C GLY A 356 7.29 -19.48 12.42
N VAL A 357 8.58 -19.25 12.66
CA VAL A 357 9.21 -17.91 12.77
C VAL A 357 9.58 -17.36 11.38
N ARG A 358 9.72 -18.21 10.37
CA ARG A 358 9.94 -17.84 8.96
C ARG A 358 8.68 -17.25 8.30
N ILE A 359 8.25 -16.09 8.80
CA ILE A 359 7.11 -15.33 8.25
C ILE A 359 7.61 -14.45 7.08
N PRO A 360 6.87 -14.30 5.97
CA PRO A 360 7.23 -13.40 4.87
C PRO A 360 7.51 -11.95 5.32
N SER A 361 6.85 -11.49 6.38
CA SER A 361 7.06 -10.17 6.99
C SER A 361 8.30 -10.09 7.89
N HIS A 362 8.82 -11.21 8.39
CA HIS A 362 9.98 -11.25 9.28
C HIS A 362 11.28 -10.94 8.51
N ALA A 363 11.41 -11.44 7.27
CA ALA A 363 12.49 -11.05 6.37
C ALA A 363 12.46 -9.55 6.05
N LEU A 364 11.26 -8.99 5.86
CA LEU A 364 11.06 -7.56 5.59
C LEU A 364 11.35 -6.71 6.83
N PHE A 365 11.05 -7.23 8.04
CA PHE A 365 11.40 -6.62 9.32
C PHE A 365 12.91 -6.58 9.56
N LEU A 366 13.62 -7.70 9.41
CA LEU A 366 15.09 -7.77 9.52
C LEU A 366 15.80 -6.92 8.46
N TRP A 367 15.20 -6.81 7.28
CA TRP A 367 15.72 -6.01 6.17
C TRP A 367 15.45 -4.50 6.31
N ALA A 368 14.30 -4.12 6.88
CA ALA A 368 13.95 -2.74 7.18
C ALA A 368 14.73 -2.19 8.39
N SER A 369 15.26 -3.07 9.22
CA SER A 369 15.76 -2.68 10.54
C SER A 369 17.21 -2.18 10.59
N GLY A 370 17.92 -2.18 9.46
CA GLY A 370 19.19 -1.48 9.28
C GLY A 370 20.38 -2.03 10.10
N PRO A 371 21.58 -1.43 9.93
CA PRO A 371 22.82 -1.86 10.59
C PRO A 371 22.84 -1.66 12.11
N GLU A 372 21.87 -0.92 12.67
CA GLU A 372 21.79 -0.68 14.12
C GLU A 372 21.33 -1.93 14.87
N LEU A 373 20.63 -2.86 14.23
CA LEU A 373 20.08 -4.03 14.93
C LEU A 373 21.07 -5.18 15.13
N THR A 374 22.18 -5.24 14.37
CA THR A 374 23.21 -6.26 14.55
C THR A 374 24.02 -6.10 15.85
N PRO A 375 24.62 -4.92 16.14
CA PRO A 375 25.32 -4.72 17.42
C PRO A 375 24.36 -4.70 18.62
N THR A 376 23.07 -4.46 18.39
CA THR A 376 22.04 -4.41 19.43
C THR A 376 21.32 -5.75 19.66
N LEU A 377 21.45 -6.69 18.73
CA LEU A 377 21.13 -8.12 18.93
C LEU A 377 22.30 -8.86 19.60
N GLU A 378 23.53 -8.39 19.42
CA GLU A 378 24.74 -8.89 20.10
C GLU A 378 24.92 -8.27 21.49
N ALA A 379 24.43 -7.04 21.72
CA ALA A 379 24.47 -6.35 23.01
C ALA A 379 23.11 -6.43 23.71
N ASP A 380 23.07 -7.28 24.72
CA ASP A 380 21.92 -7.86 25.42
C ASP A 380 20.80 -6.94 25.98
N HIS A 381 20.75 -5.63 25.72
CA HIS A 381 19.69 -4.76 26.24
C HIS A 381 19.27 -3.67 25.24
N MET A 382 18.12 -3.84 24.59
CA MET A 382 17.29 -2.68 24.21
C MET A 382 15.81 -2.91 24.53
N PRO A 383 15.22 -2.09 25.42
CA PRO A 383 13.78 -1.97 25.52
C PRO A 383 13.28 -1.12 24.35
N ASN A 384 12.12 -1.49 23.81
CA ASN A 384 11.30 -0.72 22.87
C ASN A 384 11.59 -0.93 21.37
N LYS A 385 11.10 -2.06 20.86
CA LYS A 385 10.27 -2.03 19.66
C LYS A 385 9.06 -2.95 19.87
N TYR A 386 7.89 -2.32 19.95
CA TYR A 386 6.59 -2.85 20.38
C TYR A 386 6.44 -3.12 21.88
N ILE A 387 5.53 -2.38 22.53
CA ILE A 387 4.99 -2.76 23.84
C ILE A 387 4.40 -4.18 23.68
N PRO A 388 4.88 -5.21 24.40
CA PRO A 388 4.31 -6.55 24.33
C PRO A 388 2.82 -6.50 24.66
N LYS A 389 2.02 -7.37 24.03
CA LYS A 389 0.56 -7.40 24.23
C LYS A 389 0.19 -7.47 25.72
N ASP A 390 1.01 -8.13 26.53
CA ASP A 390 0.79 -8.28 27.97
C ASP A 390 1.02 -6.98 28.74
N LEU A 391 2.01 -6.18 28.35
CA LEU A 391 2.27 -4.88 28.94
C LEU A 391 1.19 -3.85 28.52
N ARG A 392 0.62 -3.97 27.30
CA ARG A 392 -0.57 -3.20 26.88
C ARG A 392 -1.81 -3.58 27.70
N LYS A 393 -2.01 -4.87 27.99
CA LYS A 393 -3.10 -5.35 28.87
C LYS A 393 -2.93 -4.87 30.31
N GLN A 394 -1.69 -4.81 30.81
CA GLN A 394 -1.38 -4.26 32.12
C GLN A 394 -1.65 -2.75 32.18
N LEU A 395 -1.22 -1.99 31.16
CA LEU A 395 -1.50 -0.56 31.05
C LEU A 395 -3.00 -0.25 30.91
N ALA A 396 -3.74 -1.02 30.12
CA ALA A 396 -5.19 -0.88 29.99
C ALA A 396 -5.96 -1.26 31.27
N LYS A 397 -5.39 -2.13 32.13
CA LYS A 397 -5.93 -2.44 33.46
C LYS A 397 -5.68 -1.31 34.47
N ILE A 398 -4.53 -0.65 34.38
CA ILE A 398 -4.14 0.47 35.27
C ILE A 398 -4.89 1.75 34.87
N ILE A 399 -5.08 1.99 33.57
CA ILE A 399 -5.80 3.15 33.02
C ILE A 399 -6.97 2.63 32.17
N PRO A 400 -8.15 2.41 32.78
CA PRO A 400 -9.31 1.91 32.04
C PRO A 400 -9.80 2.97 31.05
N GLY A 401 -9.64 2.68 29.75
CA GLY A 401 -10.08 3.54 28.65
C GLY A 401 -9.04 3.87 27.59
N LEU A 402 -7.77 3.46 27.77
CA LEU A 402 -6.70 3.73 26.82
C LEU A 402 -6.96 3.05 25.45
N ARG A 403 -7.19 3.84 24.40
CA ARG A 403 -7.50 3.33 23.04
C ARG A 403 -6.22 3.18 22.19
N PRO A 404 -6.17 2.25 21.21
CA PRO A 404 -4.93 1.94 20.49
C PRO A 404 -4.26 3.12 19.77
N TRP A 405 -5.01 4.16 19.37
CA TRP A 405 -4.43 5.37 18.78
C TRP A 405 -3.95 6.39 19.83
N GLU A 406 -4.38 6.30 21.09
CA GLU A 406 -3.86 7.11 22.21
C GLU A 406 -2.46 6.65 22.64
N VAL A 407 -1.95 5.57 22.04
CA VAL A 407 -0.54 5.16 22.11
C VAL A 407 0.36 6.07 21.24
N LEU A 408 -0.17 6.72 20.18
CA LEU A 408 0.56 7.75 19.42
C LEU A 408 0.83 9.02 20.26
N SER A 409 -0.05 9.35 21.21
CA SER A 409 0.19 10.44 22.17
C SER A 409 1.29 10.10 23.18
N VAL A 410 1.65 8.82 23.34
CA VAL A 410 2.77 8.40 24.19
C VAL A 410 4.11 8.62 23.48
N GLU A 411 4.20 8.47 22.16
CA GLU A 411 5.39 8.89 21.39
C GLU A 411 5.63 10.41 21.50
N GLN A 412 4.57 11.21 21.39
CA GLN A 412 4.68 12.68 21.60
C GLN A 412 5.09 13.02 23.04
N ALA A 413 4.59 12.30 24.04
CA ALA A 413 5.00 12.48 25.42
C ALA A 413 6.46 12.05 25.66
N MET A 414 6.90 10.98 24.99
CA MET A 414 8.28 10.52 25.05
C MET A 414 9.23 11.50 24.36
N ASP A 415 8.88 12.07 23.21
CA ASP A 415 9.69 13.14 22.58
C ASP A 415 9.84 14.36 23.51
N GLN A 416 8.77 14.71 24.22
CA GLN A 416 8.77 15.83 25.17
C GLN A 416 9.62 15.53 26.42
N ILE A 417 9.66 14.28 26.87
CA ILE A 417 10.51 13.81 27.98
C ILE A 417 11.98 13.67 27.55
N THR A 418 12.23 13.18 26.34
CA THR A 418 13.57 12.80 25.86
C THR A 418 14.33 14.00 25.29
N TYR A 419 13.62 14.96 24.69
CA TYR A 419 14.21 16.11 23.99
C TYR A 419 13.69 17.45 24.51
N GLY A 420 13.01 17.47 25.66
CA GLY A 420 12.52 18.69 26.31
C GLY A 420 11.47 19.45 25.50
N GLY A 421 10.93 18.85 24.43
CA GLY A 421 10.06 19.53 23.47
C GLY A 421 10.80 20.41 22.44
N GLU A 422 12.13 20.34 22.36
CA GLU A 422 12.97 21.12 21.43
C GLU A 422 13.32 20.37 20.13
N TRP A 423 12.70 19.20 19.88
CA TRP A 423 12.89 18.48 18.62
C TRP A 423 12.34 19.32 17.45
N TYR A 424 13.18 19.62 16.45
CA TYR A 424 12.88 20.56 15.34
C TYR A 424 11.71 20.17 14.41
N ARG A 425 10.98 19.08 14.69
CA ARG A 425 9.80 18.69 13.92
C ARG A 425 8.55 19.09 14.68
N GLU A 426 7.72 19.89 14.04
CA GLU A 426 6.42 20.21 14.60
C GLU A 426 5.56 18.92 14.72
N PRO A 427 4.62 18.84 15.68
CA PRO A 427 3.77 17.67 15.86
C PRO A 427 3.16 17.21 14.54
N LEU A 428 3.22 15.90 14.24
CA LEU A 428 2.59 15.36 13.04
C LEU A 428 1.10 15.79 12.96
N GLY A 429 0.76 16.61 11.95
CA GLY A 429 -0.56 17.23 11.78
C GLY A 429 -0.69 18.70 12.20
N SER A 430 0.33 19.31 12.84
CA SER A 430 0.41 20.75 13.10
C SER A 430 0.78 21.57 11.86
N TYR A 431 1.39 20.92 10.86
CA TYR A 431 1.60 21.49 9.54
C TYR A 431 0.25 21.75 8.89
N THR A 432 -0.31 22.94 9.11
CA THR A 432 -1.11 23.54 8.05
C THR A 432 -0.11 23.90 6.97
N THR A 433 -0.07 23.15 5.88
CA THR A 433 0.73 23.44 4.67
C THR A 433 0.38 24.79 4.01
N GLY A 434 -0.48 25.60 4.64
CA GLY A 434 -0.83 26.93 4.21
C GLY A 434 0.24 27.96 4.60
N PRO A 435 0.53 28.94 3.73
CA PRO A 435 1.45 30.02 4.02
C PRO A 435 1.16 30.75 5.36
N PRO A 436 2.19 31.17 6.12
CA PRO A 436 2.02 31.79 7.44
C PRO A 436 1.14 33.06 7.41
N TYR A 437 1.11 33.79 6.28
CA TYR A 437 0.27 34.96 6.11
C TYR A 437 -1.24 34.65 6.17
N ILE A 438 -1.67 33.42 5.88
CA ILE A 438 -3.09 33.04 5.92
C ILE A 438 -3.63 33.14 7.35
N ARG A 439 -2.81 32.82 8.35
CA ARG A 439 -3.20 32.96 9.77
C ARG A 439 -3.44 34.42 10.13
N HIS A 440 -2.56 35.32 9.66
CA HIS A 440 -2.70 36.76 9.84
C HIS A 440 -3.92 37.30 9.09
N TRP A 441 -4.07 36.94 7.81
CA TRP A 441 -5.21 37.31 6.98
C TRP A 441 -6.54 36.86 7.61
N ASN A 442 -6.64 35.60 8.06
CA ASN A 442 -7.84 35.10 8.74
C ASN A 442 -8.15 35.87 10.02
N LYS A 443 -7.13 36.27 10.78
CA LYS A 443 -7.29 37.09 11.98
C LYS A 443 -7.78 38.49 11.63
N ASP A 444 -7.24 39.09 10.58
CA ASP A 444 -7.61 40.42 10.11
C ASP A 444 -9.01 40.44 9.51
N VAL A 445 -9.37 39.43 8.72
CA VAL A 445 -10.74 39.26 8.19
C VAL A 445 -11.73 39.07 9.32
N LYS A 446 -11.47 38.20 10.31
CA LYS A 446 -12.33 38.05 11.50
C LYS A 446 -12.46 39.35 12.29
N ARG A 447 -11.36 40.11 12.41
CA ARG A 447 -11.37 41.43 13.06
C ARG A 447 -12.23 42.43 12.30
N MET A 448 -12.07 42.53 10.98
CA MET A 448 -12.90 43.37 10.12
C MET A 448 -14.37 43.01 10.22
N PHE A 449 -14.72 41.71 10.12
CA PHE A 449 -16.09 41.23 10.29
C PHE A 449 -16.68 41.63 11.64
N ARG A 450 -15.91 41.45 12.73
CA ARG A 450 -16.35 41.84 14.07
C ARG A 450 -16.56 43.36 14.19
N ILE A 451 -15.66 44.17 13.65
CA ILE A 451 -15.79 45.63 13.64
C ILE A 451 -17.04 46.04 12.86
N PHE A 452 -17.21 45.50 11.65
CA PHE A 452 -18.36 45.78 10.80
C PHE A 452 -19.67 45.40 11.50
N PHE A 453 -19.75 44.21 12.08
CA PHE A 453 -20.94 43.75 12.80
C PHE A 453 -21.24 44.63 14.03
N ASN A 454 -20.23 44.94 14.83
CA ASN A 454 -20.42 45.82 16.00
C ASN A 454 -20.87 47.23 15.59
N LEU A 455 -20.32 47.77 14.49
CA LEU A 455 -20.66 49.10 14.00
C LEU A 455 -22.07 49.11 13.40
N SER A 456 -22.43 48.09 12.62
CA SER A 456 -23.78 47.98 12.07
C SER A 456 -24.84 47.83 13.16
N THR A 457 -24.60 47.02 14.19
CA THR A 457 -25.52 46.90 15.35
C THR A 457 -25.65 48.23 16.10
N ARG A 458 -24.53 48.94 16.33
CA ARG A 458 -24.57 50.25 17.01
C ARG A 458 -25.33 51.31 16.21
N VAL A 459 -25.11 51.35 14.90
CA VAL A 459 -25.81 52.27 14.00
C VAL A 459 -27.30 51.94 13.96
N TYR A 460 -27.66 50.66 13.83
CA TYR A 460 -29.05 50.20 13.87
C TYR A 460 -29.74 50.64 15.16
N ASN A 461 -29.16 50.34 16.32
CA ASN A 461 -29.74 50.71 17.63
C ASN A 461 -29.87 52.23 17.80
N LYS A 462 -28.96 53.02 17.19
CA LYS A 462 -29.05 54.49 17.23
C LYS A 462 -30.20 54.99 16.35
N LEU A 463 -30.37 54.43 15.15
CA LEU A 463 -31.42 54.83 14.22
C LEU A 463 -32.81 54.45 14.74
N GLU A 464 -32.97 53.26 15.30
CA GLU A 464 -34.19 52.81 16.00
C GLU A 464 -34.60 53.77 17.12
N ARG A 465 -33.64 54.24 17.95
CA ARG A 465 -33.93 55.20 19.02
C ARG A 465 -34.23 56.62 18.56
N THR A 466 -33.68 57.04 17.42
CA THR A 466 -33.72 58.44 16.99
C THR A 466 -34.77 58.74 15.93
N ILE A 467 -35.16 57.74 15.14
CA ILE A 467 -36.11 57.89 14.03
C ILE A 467 -37.38 57.11 14.37
N PRO A 468 -38.49 57.79 14.72
CA PRO A 468 -39.76 57.15 14.98
C PRO A 468 -40.22 56.32 13.75
N GLY A 469 -40.53 55.04 13.97
CA GLY A 469 -41.02 54.14 12.92
C GLY A 469 -39.94 53.49 12.05
N PHE A 470 -38.65 53.67 12.37
CA PHE A 470 -37.54 52.99 11.69
C PHE A 470 -37.65 51.47 11.73
N ASP A 471 -38.17 50.91 12.82
CA ASP A 471 -38.30 49.46 13.03
C ASP A 471 -39.21 48.83 11.97
N LYS A 472 -40.33 49.50 11.64
CA LYS A 472 -41.26 49.06 10.58
C LYS A 472 -40.62 49.07 9.20
N ILE A 473 -39.69 50.00 8.94
CA ILE A 473 -38.93 50.03 7.68
C ILE A 473 -37.96 48.85 7.65
N MET A 474 -37.26 48.60 8.75
CA MET A 474 -36.30 47.50 8.86
C MET A 474 -36.96 46.12 8.81
N GLU A 475 -38.17 45.96 9.36
CA GLU A 475 -39.00 44.76 9.19
C GLU A 475 -39.28 44.46 7.71
N ARG A 476 -39.63 45.48 6.92
CA ARG A 476 -39.86 45.32 5.48
C ARG A 476 -38.56 44.97 4.74
N VAL A 477 -37.44 45.59 5.10
CA VAL A 477 -36.13 45.29 4.53
C VAL A 477 -35.70 43.86 4.84
N ASN A 478 -35.91 43.40 6.08
CA ASN A 478 -35.61 42.03 6.49
C ASN A 478 -36.50 41.01 5.78
N ALA A 479 -37.80 41.32 5.62
CA ALA A 479 -38.73 40.47 4.87
C ALA A 479 -38.32 40.34 3.38
N ASP A 480 -37.95 41.45 2.74
CA ASP A 480 -37.45 41.43 1.36
C ASP A 480 -36.09 40.70 1.24
N ALA A 481 -35.19 40.88 2.19
CA ALA A 481 -33.92 40.16 2.24
C ALA A 481 -34.13 38.63 2.38
N ALA A 482 -35.05 38.22 3.27
CA ALA A 482 -35.42 36.82 3.46
C ALA A 482 -36.05 36.21 2.20
N ALA A 483 -36.95 36.94 1.52
CA ALA A 483 -37.54 36.51 0.25
C ALA A 483 -36.47 36.33 -0.85
N ARG A 484 -35.51 37.27 -0.95
CA ARG A 484 -34.37 37.17 -1.87
C ARG A 484 -33.42 36.02 -1.52
N GLU A 485 -33.26 35.68 -0.25
CA GLU A 485 -32.47 34.52 0.17
C GLU A 485 -33.17 33.20 -0.15
N ALA A 486 -34.48 33.09 0.10
CA ALA A 486 -35.27 31.92 -0.25
C ALA A 486 -35.18 31.62 -1.75
N LYS A 487 -35.39 32.63 -2.61
CA LYS A 487 -35.26 32.50 -4.07
C LYS A 487 -33.85 32.04 -4.51
N ARG A 488 -32.79 32.50 -3.81
CA ARG A 488 -31.41 32.05 -4.07
C ARG A 488 -31.18 30.60 -3.64
N LYS A 489 -31.74 30.18 -2.50
CA LYS A 489 -31.66 28.79 -2.01
C LYS A 489 -32.38 27.83 -2.96
N GLU A 490 -33.57 28.19 -3.42
CA GLU A 490 -34.32 27.42 -4.41
C GLU A 490 -33.54 27.28 -5.72
N ARG A 491 -32.98 28.39 -6.25
CA ARG A 491 -32.18 28.36 -7.47
C ARG A 491 -30.95 27.45 -7.34
N ARG A 492 -30.24 27.52 -6.20
CA ARG A 492 -29.09 26.62 -5.94
C ARG A 492 -29.53 25.16 -5.76
N GLY A 493 -30.67 24.92 -5.13
CA GLY A 493 -31.23 23.58 -4.99
C GLY A 493 -31.58 22.97 -6.35
N ALA A 494 -32.21 23.75 -7.24
CA ALA A 494 -32.49 23.35 -8.62
C ALA A 494 -31.22 23.07 -9.42
N GLN A 495 -30.19 23.93 -9.30
CA GLN A 495 -28.89 23.71 -9.92
C GLN A 495 -28.22 22.41 -9.44
N LYS A 496 -28.22 22.16 -8.13
CA LYS A 496 -27.66 20.91 -7.58
C LYS A 496 -28.40 19.67 -8.07
N LYS A 497 -29.74 19.72 -8.11
CA LYS A 497 -30.53 18.61 -8.66
C LYS A 497 -30.22 18.37 -10.14
N ALA A 498 -30.10 19.43 -10.94
CA ALA A 498 -29.71 19.31 -12.33
C ALA A 498 -28.28 18.75 -12.49
N GLU A 499 -27.33 19.17 -11.64
CA GLU A 499 -25.97 18.61 -11.60
C GLU A 499 -25.96 17.12 -11.19
N GLU A 500 -26.78 16.74 -10.21
CA GLU A 500 -26.97 15.35 -9.76
C GLU A 500 -27.64 14.47 -10.84
N GLU A 501 -28.66 14.99 -11.52
CA GLU A 501 -29.31 14.32 -12.65
C GLU A 501 -28.36 14.15 -13.84
N VAL A 502 -27.56 15.16 -14.16
CA VAL A 502 -26.50 15.07 -15.19
C VAL A 502 -25.43 14.05 -14.79
N ALA A 503 -25.04 14.00 -13.51
CA ALA A 503 -24.07 13.03 -13.01
C ALA A 503 -24.60 11.60 -12.99
N LEU A 504 -25.91 11.40 -12.76
CA LEU A 504 -26.56 10.07 -12.72
C LEU A 504 -26.94 9.55 -14.11
N LEU A 505 -27.43 10.41 -15.01
CA LEU A 505 -28.00 10.00 -16.29
C LEU A 505 -27.04 10.16 -17.48
N GLY A 506 -25.87 10.79 -17.28
CA GLY A 506 -24.80 10.82 -18.28
C GLY A 506 -25.13 11.48 -19.61
N ARG A 507 -26.30 12.13 -19.75
CA ARG A 507 -26.74 12.92 -20.90
C ARG A 507 -27.82 13.90 -20.48
N VAL A 508 -27.73 15.14 -20.98
CA VAL A 508 -28.93 15.80 -21.51
C VAL A 508 -28.58 16.47 -22.84
N GLU A 509 -29.53 16.28 -23.75
CA GLU A 509 -29.68 16.90 -25.05
C GLU A 509 -29.63 18.44 -24.98
N LYS A 510 -29.37 19.05 -26.15
CA LYS A 510 -29.11 20.48 -26.34
C LYS A 510 -30.20 21.41 -25.81
#